data_AF-A0A0Q6UD29-F1
#
_entry.id   AF-A0A0Q6UD29-F1
#
_cell.length_a   1.000
_cell.length_b   1.000
_cell.length_c   1.000
_cell.angle_alpha   90.00
_cell.angle_beta   90.00
_cell.angle_gamma   90.00
#
_symmetry.space_group_name_H-M   'P 1'
#
loop_
_entity.id
_entity.type
_entity.pdbx_description
1 polymer ?
#
loop_
_entity_poly.entity_id
_entity_poly.type
_entity_poly.pdbx_seq_one_letter_code
_entity_poly.pdbx_strand_id
1 'polypeptide(L)'
;MTRRDNTRVIRPATGTALSAKSWLTEAPLRMLMNNLHPDVAERPEELVVYGGIGRAARDWESFDKIVETLRRLEDDETLLVQSGKPVGVFRTHQDAPRVLIANSNLVPRWATWEHFNELDRKGLAMYGQMTAGSWIYIGAQGIVQGTYETFVEMGRQHHGGDLSGKWLLTAGLGGMGGAQPLAAVMAGASCLAIECQPSRIEMRLRTGYLDRSTDDVDEALAWIEASCAAKTPISVGLLGNAAELLPVLYERGVRPDLLTDQTSAHDPINGYLPAGWTLDQWADAKERAPETVGKAARASMAVHVKAMLDFQTAGVPTVDYGNNIRQMALEEGVANAFDFPGFVPAYIRPLFCRGIGPFRWAALSGDPEDIAKTDAKVKELIPDNPHLHNWLDMAAEKIKFQGLPARICWVGLGDRHRLGLAFNAMVASGELKAPIVIGRDHLDSGSVASPNRETEAMKDGSDAVSDWPLLNALLNTASGATWVSLHHGGGVGMGFSQHAGMVIVCDGTEAAAKRIARVLWNDPASGVMRHADAGYEDAVACAREKGLDLPGIL
;
A
#
# COMPACT_ATOMS: atom_id res chain seq x y z
N MET A 1 13.52 -12.71 22.87
CA MET A 1 13.09 -11.89 21.72
C MET A 1 11.98 -10.97 22.20
N THR A 2 12.28 -9.69 22.38
CA THR A 2 11.30 -8.73 22.90
C THR A 2 10.55 -8.13 21.71
N ARG A 3 9.30 -8.56 21.51
CA ARG A 3 8.45 -8.08 20.40
C ARG A 3 7.50 -6.97 20.80
N ARG A 4 7.13 -6.89 22.09
CA ARG A 4 6.21 -5.89 22.62
C ARG A 4 6.93 -5.04 23.65
N ASP A 5 6.85 -3.72 23.49
CA ASP A 5 7.33 -2.75 24.46
C ASP A 5 6.42 -1.52 24.45
N ASN A 6 5.51 -1.46 25.43
CA ASN A 6 4.54 -0.38 25.55
C ASN A 6 5.16 0.94 26.09
N THR A 7 6.45 0.94 26.47
CA THR A 7 7.12 2.14 27.02
C THR A 7 7.75 3.01 25.94
N ARG A 8 7.94 2.46 24.73
CA ARG A 8 8.61 3.14 23.61
C ARG A 8 7.63 3.96 22.77
N VAL A 9 8.02 5.20 22.50
CA VAL A 9 7.37 6.06 21.50
C VAL A 9 8.42 6.46 20.49
N ILE A 10 8.35 5.88 19.29
CA ILE A 10 9.33 6.12 18.22
C ILE A 10 8.84 7.27 17.35
N ARG A 11 9.73 8.23 17.07
CA ARG A 11 9.51 9.32 16.13
C ARG A 11 10.79 9.56 15.32
N PRO A 12 10.68 9.91 14.03
CA PRO A 12 11.84 10.29 13.25
C PRO A 12 12.43 11.62 13.75
N ALA A 13 13.74 11.80 13.58
CA ALA A 13 14.35 13.12 13.68
C ALA A 13 13.81 14.02 12.56
N THR A 14 13.73 15.32 12.83
CA THR A 14 13.31 16.37 11.89
C THR A 14 14.38 17.45 11.78
N GLY A 15 14.22 18.39 10.83
CA GLY A 15 15.21 19.43 10.55
C GLY A 15 16.47 18.90 9.85
N THR A 16 17.55 19.68 9.87
CA THR A 16 18.76 19.45 9.07
C THR A 16 19.92 18.78 9.82
N ALA A 17 19.81 18.61 11.13
CA ALA A 17 20.84 17.95 11.93
C ALA A 17 20.87 16.44 11.63
N LEU A 18 22.07 15.91 11.36
CA LEU A 18 22.27 14.49 11.09
C LEU A 18 22.62 13.73 12.38
N SER A 19 22.09 12.51 12.51
CA SER A 19 22.50 11.54 13.51
C SER A 19 23.31 10.38 12.90
N ALA A 20 23.19 10.17 11.60
CA ALA A 20 24.04 9.31 10.78
C ALA A 20 25.13 10.11 10.04
N LYS A 21 25.97 9.42 9.25
CA LYS A 21 27.15 10.03 8.60
C LYS A 21 26.82 10.84 7.35
N SER A 22 25.69 10.56 6.71
CA SER A 22 25.25 11.26 5.50
C SER A 22 23.73 11.23 5.36
N TRP A 23 23.18 12.06 4.47
CA TRP A 23 21.75 12.02 4.17
C TRP A 23 21.27 10.68 3.60
N LEU A 24 22.15 9.92 2.93
CA LEU A 24 21.83 8.60 2.39
C LEU A 24 21.67 7.53 3.47
N THR A 25 22.19 7.77 4.67
CA THR A 25 22.08 6.86 5.84
C THR A 25 21.11 7.39 6.90
N GLU A 26 20.96 8.72 6.99
CA GLU A 26 19.95 9.39 7.81
C GLU A 26 18.53 9.16 7.26
N ALA A 27 18.35 9.16 5.93
CA ALA A 27 17.06 8.93 5.30
C ALA A 27 16.41 7.58 5.67
N PRO A 28 17.06 6.41 5.46
CA PRO A 28 16.48 5.13 5.88
C PRO A 28 16.28 5.05 7.39
N LEU A 29 17.11 5.73 8.20
CA LEU A 29 16.94 5.81 9.65
C LEU A 29 15.66 6.55 10.04
N ARG A 30 15.44 7.75 9.46
CA ARG A 30 14.21 8.52 9.68
C ARG A 30 12.99 7.76 9.17
N MET A 31 13.08 7.14 8.01
CA MET A 31 11.94 6.42 7.45
C MET A 31 11.59 5.14 8.23
N LEU A 32 12.58 4.41 8.75
CA LEU A 32 12.36 3.32 9.69
C LEU A 32 11.59 3.81 10.93
N MET A 33 12.00 4.93 11.51
CA MET A 33 11.34 5.52 12.67
C MET A 33 9.95 6.08 12.32
N ASN A 34 9.77 6.65 11.13
CA ASN A 34 8.48 7.12 10.64
C ASN A 34 7.46 5.99 10.52
N ASN A 35 7.90 4.83 10.02
CA ASN A 35 7.07 3.62 9.96
C ASN A 35 6.53 3.18 11.34
N LEU A 36 7.15 3.61 12.45
CA LEU A 36 6.72 3.29 13.81
C LEU A 36 6.17 4.51 14.56
N HIS A 37 5.93 5.62 13.87
CA HIS A 37 5.32 6.79 14.48
C HIS A 37 3.90 6.45 14.96
N PRO A 38 3.45 6.88 16.16
CA PRO A 38 2.12 6.55 16.69
C PRO A 38 0.94 6.98 15.83
N ASP A 39 1.11 8.06 15.06
CA ASP A 39 0.09 8.51 14.10
C ASP A 39 0.19 7.84 12.74
N VAL A 40 1.21 7.02 12.50
CA VAL A 40 1.44 6.30 11.24
C VAL A 40 1.10 4.83 11.39
N ALA A 41 1.71 4.14 12.35
CA ALA A 41 1.61 2.70 12.54
C ALA A 41 0.31 2.28 13.24
N GLU A 42 -0.18 1.08 12.92
CA GLU A 42 -1.40 0.52 13.54
C GLU A 42 -1.18 -0.01 14.97
N ARG A 43 0.01 -0.57 15.27
CA ARG A 43 0.44 -1.08 16.60
C ARG A 43 1.99 -0.99 16.74
N PRO A 44 2.56 0.22 16.84
CA PRO A 44 4.01 0.42 16.85
C PRO A 44 4.75 -0.23 18.04
N GLU A 45 4.08 -0.40 19.17
CA GLU A 45 4.61 -1.08 20.37
C GLU A 45 4.98 -2.55 20.11
N GLU A 46 4.37 -3.15 19.08
CA GLU A 46 4.66 -4.50 18.56
C GLU A 46 5.47 -4.48 17.25
N LEU A 47 6.02 -3.33 16.88
CA LEU A 47 6.68 -3.03 15.60
C LEU A 47 5.77 -3.15 14.36
N VAL A 48 4.46 -3.33 14.56
CA VAL A 48 3.49 -3.55 13.49
C VAL A 48 3.07 -2.22 12.89
N VAL A 49 3.33 -2.10 11.59
CA VAL A 49 3.00 -0.91 10.80
C VAL A 49 1.57 -1.03 10.25
N TYR A 50 1.26 -2.08 9.48
CA TYR A 50 -0.08 -2.31 8.91
C TYR A 50 -0.26 -3.76 8.39
N GLY A 51 -1.48 -4.08 7.93
CA GLY A 51 -1.77 -5.30 7.15
C GLY A 51 -1.62 -6.61 7.93
N GLY A 52 -2.28 -6.70 9.09
CA GLY A 52 -2.16 -7.84 10.01
C GLY A 52 -0.94 -7.71 10.91
N ILE A 53 0.15 -8.40 10.55
CA ILE A 53 1.42 -8.45 11.29
C ILE A 53 2.62 -7.90 10.49
N GLY A 54 2.39 -7.02 9.52
CA GLY A 54 3.45 -6.36 8.76
C GLY A 54 4.31 -5.46 9.66
N ARG A 55 5.58 -5.79 9.84
CA ARG A 55 6.48 -5.11 10.80
C ARG A 55 7.63 -4.36 10.15
N ALA A 56 8.15 -3.35 10.87
CA ALA A 56 9.30 -2.55 10.45
C ALA A 56 10.66 -3.22 10.75
N ALA A 57 10.73 -4.00 11.82
CA ALA A 57 11.89 -4.80 12.23
C ALA A 57 11.41 -6.10 12.90
N ARG A 58 12.29 -7.10 12.99
CA ARG A 58 11.92 -8.44 13.46
C ARG A 58 11.49 -8.44 14.93
N ASP A 59 12.25 -7.73 15.74
CA ASP A 59 12.09 -7.53 17.17
C ASP A 59 12.81 -6.23 17.58
N TRP A 60 12.66 -5.81 18.84
CA TRP A 60 13.25 -4.57 19.33
C TRP A 60 14.78 -4.60 19.33
N GLU A 61 15.40 -5.77 19.55
CA GLU A 61 16.86 -5.93 19.47
C GLU A 61 17.36 -5.66 18.04
N SER A 62 16.67 -6.21 17.04
CA SER A 62 16.94 -6.00 15.62
C SER A 62 16.73 -4.54 15.24
N PHE A 63 15.65 -3.91 15.73
CA PHE A 63 15.42 -2.47 15.54
C PHE A 63 16.59 -1.64 16.08
N ASP A 64 16.99 -1.86 17.33
CA ASP A 64 18.08 -1.11 17.96
C ASP A 64 19.40 -1.31 17.20
N LYS A 65 19.68 -2.53 16.73
CA LYS A 65 20.86 -2.83 15.91
C LYS A 65 20.81 -2.23 14.51
N ILE A 66 19.63 -2.11 13.89
CA ILE A 66 19.48 -1.38 12.62
C ILE A 66 19.80 0.09 12.85
N VAL A 67 19.22 0.70 13.89
CA VAL A 67 19.47 2.11 14.23
C VAL A 67 20.95 2.38 14.52
N GLU A 68 21.59 1.54 15.35
CA GLU A 68 23.03 1.62 15.62
C GLU A 68 23.85 1.51 14.34
N THR A 69 23.51 0.56 13.47
CA THR A 69 24.26 0.32 12.24
C THR A 69 24.11 1.46 11.23
N LEU A 70 22.89 1.97 11.02
CA LEU A 70 22.65 3.10 10.12
C LEU A 70 23.40 4.36 10.54
N ARG A 71 23.53 4.61 11.85
CA ARG A 71 24.30 5.76 12.36
C ARG A 71 25.79 5.70 12.05
N ARG A 72 26.37 4.50 11.94
CA ARG A 72 27.81 4.31 11.67
C ARG A 72 28.16 3.93 10.24
N LEU A 73 27.16 3.61 9.40
CA LEU A 73 27.34 3.11 8.03
C LEU A 73 28.04 4.17 7.17
N GLU A 74 29.09 3.75 6.45
CA GLU A 74 29.82 4.64 5.54
C GLU A 74 29.14 4.74 4.16
N ASP A 75 29.52 5.76 3.39
CA ASP A 75 28.94 6.03 2.06
C ASP A 75 29.33 4.98 1.00
N ASP A 76 30.38 4.17 1.23
CA ASP A 76 30.77 3.06 0.38
C ASP A 76 30.43 1.69 0.99
N GLU A 77 29.54 1.65 1.98
CA GLU A 77 29.03 0.44 2.61
C GLU A 77 27.54 0.21 2.29
N THR A 78 27.13 -1.06 2.40
CA THR A 78 25.75 -1.52 2.27
C THR A 78 25.39 -2.44 3.43
N LEU A 79 24.31 -2.10 4.14
CA LEU A 79 23.68 -2.95 5.15
C LEU A 79 22.76 -3.98 4.50
N LEU A 80 22.86 -5.25 4.91
CA LEU A 80 21.94 -6.32 4.55
C LEU A 80 20.93 -6.55 5.68
N VAL A 81 19.63 -6.41 5.37
CA VAL A 81 18.53 -6.71 6.29
C VAL A 81 17.79 -7.95 5.80
N GLN A 82 17.83 -9.01 6.59
CA GLN A 82 17.14 -10.27 6.31
C GLN A 82 15.94 -10.40 7.25
N SER A 83 14.73 -10.44 6.72
CA SER A 83 13.47 -10.52 7.49
C SER A 83 13.51 -9.63 8.74
N GLY A 84 13.77 -8.34 8.54
CA GLY A 84 13.82 -7.31 9.60
C GLY A 84 14.99 -7.38 10.57
N LYS A 85 16.03 -8.18 10.29
CA LYS A 85 17.25 -8.31 11.11
C LYS A 85 18.49 -7.80 10.35
N PRO A 86 19.34 -6.96 10.95
CA PRO A 86 20.59 -6.53 10.33
C PRO A 86 21.62 -7.66 10.40
N VAL A 87 21.96 -8.29 9.28
CA VAL A 87 22.78 -9.52 9.26
C VAL A 87 24.22 -9.32 8.79
N GLY A 88 24.52 -8.22 8.10
CA GLY A 88 25.89 -7.94 7.66
C GLY A 88 26.01 -6.56 7.03
N VAL A 89 27.24 -6.02 7.05
CA VAL A 89 27.62 -4.80 6.34
C VAL A 89 28.80 -5.16 5.44
N PHE A 90 28.71 -4.79 4.17
CA PHE A 90 29.75 -5.07 3.19
C PHE A 90 30.11 -3.79 2.44
N ARG A 91 31.38 -3.67 2.08
CA ARG A 91 31.86 -2.61 1.22
C ARG A 91 31.32 -2.80 -0.20
N THR A 92 30.75 -1.75 -0.77
CA THR A 92 30.26 -1.64 -2.15
C THR A 92 30.87 -0.38 -2.79
N HIS A 93 30.06 0.63 -3.10
CA HIS A 93 30.48 1.92 -3.65
C HIS A 93 29.41 3.00 -3.44
N GLN A 94 29.77 4.27 -3.59
CA GLN A 94 28.88 5.41 -3.32
C GLN A 94 27.56 5.40 -4.10
N ASP A 95 27.59 4.92 -5.34
CA ASP A 95 26.38 4.80 -6.18
C ASP A 95 25.52 3.56 -5.90
N ALA A 96 25.97 2.62 -5.05
CA ALA A 96 25.18 1.46 -4.66
C ALA A 96 24.13 1.85 -3.60
N PRO A 97 23.10 1.00 -3.38
CA PRO A 97 22.21 1.17 -2.24
C PRO A 97 22.95 1.08 -0.90
N ARG A 98 22.58 1.94 0.05
CA ARG A 98 23.03 1.88 1.45
C ARG A 98 22.39 0.72 2.21
N VAL A 99 21.19 0.29 1.80
CA VAL A 99 20.49 -0.84 2.43
C VAL A 99 19.90 -1.77 1.36
N LEU A 100 20.10 -3.07 1.52
CA LEU A 100 19.43 -4.12 0.75
C LEU A 100 18.59 -4.98 1.70
N ILE A 101 17.33 -5.17 1.36
CA ILE A 101 16.33 -5.80 2.24
C ILE A 101 15.73 -7.03 1.55
N ALA A 102 15.70 -8.17 2.25
CA ALA A 102 15.00 -9.37 1.80
C ALA A 102 14.11 -9.89 2.93
N ASN A 103 12.78 -9.68 2.83
CA ASN A 103 11.84 -10.01 3.89
C ASN A 103 10.86 -11.11 3.48
N SER A 104 10.60 -12.06 4.39
CA SER A 104 9.53 -13.05 4.27
C SER A 104 9.68 -14.06 3.12
N ASN A 105 10.78 -14.02 2.36
CA ASN A 105 11.04 -14.96 1.27
C ASN A 105 11.19 -16.39 1.81
N LEU A 106 10.41 -17.32 1.25
CA LEU A 106 10.46 -18.74 1.53
C LEU A 106 10.57 -19.51 0.23
N VAL A 107 11.25 -20.66 0.25
CA VAL A 107 11.31 -21.55 -0.92
C VAL A 107 9.87 -22.00 -1.25
N PRO A 108 9.43 -22.01 -2.53
CA PRO A 108 8.01 -22.02 -2.89
C PRO A 108 7.16 -23.11 -2.20
N ARG A 109 7.68 -24.34 -2.05
CA ARG A 109 6.93 -25.43 -1.39
C ARG A 109 6.59 -25.15 0.08
N TRP A 110 7.39 -24.31 0.73
CA TRP A 110 7.29 -23.90 2.14
C TRP A 110 6.71 -22.49 2.31
N ALA A 111 6.31 -21.83 1.22
CA ALA A 111 5.73 -20.50 1.23
C ALA A 111 4.27 -20.53 1.71
N THR A 112 4.04 -20.97 2.94
CA THR A 112 2.72 -21.05 3.56
C THR A 112 2.72 -20.35 4.92
N TRP A 113 1.54 -19.95 5.40
CA TRP A 113 1.41 -19.31 6.71
C TRP A 113 1.81 -20.26 7.84
N GLU A 114 1.54 -21.56 7.73
CA GLU A 114 1.90 -22.55 8.76
C GLU A 114 3.41 -22.59 8.98
N HIS A 115 4.18 -22.70 7.89
CA HIS A 115 5.64 -22.72 7.98
C HIS A 115 6.22 -21.35 8.38
N PHE A 116 5.65 -20.26 7.86
CA PHE A 116 6.02 -18.91 8.29
C PHE A 116 5.85 -18.75 9.81
N ASN A 117 4.71 -19.18 10.37
CA ASN A 117 4.41 -19.09 11.80
C ASN A 117 5.30 -20.01 12.65
N GLU A 118 5.71 -21.17 12.13
CA GLU A 118 6.72 -22.01 12.76
C GLU A 118 8.06 -21.28 12.91
N LEU A 119 8.53 -20.64 11.84
CA LEU A 119 9.77 -19.86 11.83
C LEU A 119 9.65 -18.61 12.71
N ASP A 120 8.50 -17.94 12.69
CA ASP A 120 8.24 -16.75 13.49
C ASP A 120 8.32 -17.07 14.99
N ARG A 121 7.74 -18.19 15.44
CA ARG A 121 7.87 -18.65 16.84
C ARG A 121 9.31 -18.94 17.25
N LYS A 122 10.17 -19.34 16.30
CA LYS A 122 11.62 -19.55 16.51
C LYS A 122 12.44 -18.25 16.44
N GLY A 123 11.81 -17.11 16.17
CA GLY A 123 12.49 -15.82 15.97
C GLY A 123 13.25 -15.70 14.64
N LEU A 124 12.85 -16.50 13.65
CA LEU A 124 13.52 -16.61 12.35
C LEU A 124 12.78 -15.88 11.21
N ALA A 125 11.57 -15.39 11.45
CA ALA A 125 10.75 -14.73 10.45
C ALA A 125 10.29 -13.33 10.88
N MET A 126 9.93 -12.53 9.89
CA MET A 126 9.19 -11.27 10.01
C MET A 126 8.36 -11.13 8.74
N TYR A 127 7.11 -10.70 8.87
CA TYR A 127 6.28 -10.39 7.72
C TYR A 127 6.54 -8.94 7.32
N GLY A 128 7.07 -8.72 6.13
CA GLY A 128 7.44 -7.39 5.66
C GLY A 128 6.28 -6.58 5.10
N GLN A 129 5.13 -7.22 4.83
CA GLN A 129 4.11 -6.68 3.94
C GLN A 129 4.81 -6.13 2.68
N MET A 130 4.39 -4.98 2.14
CA MET A 130 5.08 -4.22 1.11
C MET A 130 5.94 -3.17 1.80
N THR A 131 5.35 -2.07 2.26
CA THR A 131 6.09 -0.88 2.74
C THR A 131 6.45 -0.90 4.23
N ALA A 132 5.96 -1.89 4.99
CA ALA A 132 6.24 -2.00 6.42
C ALA A 132 7.72 -2.35 6.66
N GLY A 133 8.19 -3.43 6.05
CA GLY A 133 9.57 -3.92 6.20
C GLY A 133 10.59 -3.22 5.30
N SER A 134 10.15 -2.35 4.40
CA SER A 134 10.99 -1.58 3.47
C SER A 134 11.00 -0.07 3.74
N TRP A 135 10.38 0.36 4.85
CA TRP A 135 10.51 1.71 5.41
C TRP A 135 10.09 2.82 4.45
N ILE A 136 8.89 2.71 3.87
CA ILE A 136 8.33 3.74 2.98
C ILE A 136 6.81 3.89 3.15
N TYR A 137 6.32 3.59 4.36
CA TYR A 137 4.92 3.76 4.71
C TYR A 137 4.67 5.19 5.20
N ILE A 138 3.58 5.79 4.70
CA ILE A 138 3.22 7.19 4.93
C ILE A 138 1.80 7.33 5.48
N GLY A 139 1.36 6.32 6.25
CA GLY A 139 -0.01 6.22 6.73
C GLY A 139 -1.00 5.83 5.63
N ALA A 140 -2.28 6.10 5.87
CA ALA A 140 -3.38 5.77 4.96
C ALA A 140 -3.24 6.51 3.61
N GLN A 141 -2.50 7.62 3.59
CA GLN A 141 -2.24 8.36 2.35
C GLN A 141 -1.53 7.51 1.30
N GLY A 142 -0.74 6.50 1.69
CA GLY A 142 0.01 5.66 0.75
C GLY A 142 -0.89 4.96 -0.29
N ILE A 143 -2.13 4.63 0.07
CA ILE A 143 -3.08 3.91 -0.81
C ILE A 143 -4.24 4.77 -1.27
N VAL A 144 -4.53 5.90 -0.60
CA VAL A 144 -5.77 6.65 -0.83
C VAL A 144 -5.92 7.13 -2.27
N GLN A 145 -4.84 7.49 -2.97
CA GLN A 145 -4.93 7.79 -4.40
C GLN A 145 -5.25 6.56 -5.24
N GLY A 146 -4.64 5.40 -4.99
CA GLY A 146 -4.97 4.19 -5.74
C GLY A 146 -6.44 3.79 -5.58
N THR A 147 -6.97 3.97 -4.37
CA THR A 147 -8.39 3.76 -4.08
C THR A 147 -9.28 4.79 -4.74
N TYR A 148 -8.86 6.07 -4.75
CA TYR A 148 -9.54 7.13 -5.47
C TYR A 148 -9.59 6.86 -6.98
N GLU A 149 -8.45 6.52 -7.61
CA GLU A 149 -8.38 6.18 -9.04
C GLU A 149 -9.25 4.96 -9.37
N THR A 150 -9.27 3.96 -8.49
CA THR A 150 -10.16 2.80 -8.64
C THR A 150 -11.62 3.22 -8.67
N PHE A 151 -12.06 4.03 -7.70
CA PHE A 151 -13.47 4.44 -7.61
C PHE A 151 -13.87 5.43 -8.70
N VAL A 152 -12.97 6.33 -9.11
CA VAL A 152 -13.19 7.21 -10.26
C VAL A 152 -13.39 6.39 -11.53
N GLU A 153 -12.55 5.37 -11.76
CA GLU A 153 -12.68 4.52 -12.94
C GLU A 153 -13.92 3.62 -12.88
N MET A 154 -14.26 3.09 -11.70
CA MET A 154 -15.56 2.43 -11.49
C MET A 154 -16.73 3.36 -11.85
N GLY A 155 -16.68 4.61 -11.43
CA GLY A 155 -17.69 5.63 -11.77
C GLY A 155 -17.77 5.87 -13.28
N ARG A 156 -16.63 5.95 -13.98
CA ARG A 156 -16.60 6.10 -15.45
C ARG A 156 -17.26 4.93 -16.18
N GLN A 157 -16.92 3.70 -15.79
CA GLN A 157 -17.40 2.49 -16.47
C GLN A 157 -18.88 2.19 -16.18
N HIS A 158 -19.36 2.43 -14.94
CA HIS A 158 -20.69 1.99 -14.50
C HIS A 158 -21.71 3.12 -14.34
N HIS A 159 -21.25 4.37 -14.19
CA HIS A 159 -22.11 5.53 -13.90
C HIS A 159 -21.78 6.77 -14.75
N GLY A 160 -21.09 6.61 -15.88
CA GLY A 160 -20.79 7.72 -16.80
C GLY A 160 -19.82 8.77 -16.23
N GLY A 161 -19.12 8.46 -15.15
CA GLY A 161 -18.11 9.31 -14.52
C GLY A 161 -18.64 10.22 -13.40
N ASP A 162 -19.95 10.24 -13.13
CA ASP A 162 -20.56 11.04 -12.08
C ASP A 162 -21.08 10.15 -10.94
N LEU A 163 -20.41 10.22 -9.79
CA LEU A 163 -20.81 9.51 -8.58
C LEU A 163 -21.69 10.36 -7.65
N SER A 164 -22.14 11.54 -8.06
CA SER A 164 -22.99 12.40 -7.22
C SER A 164 -24.32 11.72 -6.88
N GLY A 165 -24.58 11.55 -5.58
CA GLY A 165 -25.77 10.85 -5.10
C GLY A 165 -25.68 9.33 -5.18
N LYS A 166 -24.48 8.79 -5.39
CA LYS A 166 -24.14 7.37 -5.35
C LYS A 166 -23.46 7.02 -4.04
N TRP A 167 -23.50 5.75 -3.68
CA TRP A 167 -22.77 5.28 -2.51
C TRP A 167 -22.10 3.91 -2.68
N LEU A 168 -21.00 3.76 -1.95
CA LEU A 168 -20.17 2.57 -1.93
C LEU A 168 -20.33 1.84 -0.59
N LEU A 169 -20.47 0.52 -0.64
CA LEU A 169 -20.41 -0.35 0.52
C LEU A 169 -19.06 -1.08 0.55
N THR A 170 -18.42 -1.13 1.72
CA THR A 170 -17.19 -1.88 1.93
C THR A 170 -17.03 -2.32 3.38
N ALA A 171 -15.94 -3.04 3.68
CA ALA A 171 -15.52 -3.38 5.03
C ALA A 171 -14.00 -3.24 5.23
N GLY A 172 -13.60 -3.13 6.49
CA GLY A 172 -12.22 -2.99 6.94
C GLY A 172 -11.76 -1.53 6.98
N LEU A 173 -11.56 -1.00 8.19
CA LEU A 173 -11.01 0.33 8.46
C LEU A 173 -9.62 0.23 9.13
N GLY A 174 -8.79 -0.69 8.63
CA GLY A 174 -7.37 -0.80 9.04
C GLY A 174 -6.47 0.29 8.42
N GLY A 175 -5.15 0.13 8.50
CA GLY A 175 -4.18 1.12 7.98
C GLY A 175 -4.41 1.51 6.51
N MET A 176 -4.67 0.51 5.67
CA MET A 176 -4.99 0.70 4.24
C MET A 176 -6.51 0.83 4.02
N GLY A 177 -7.30 -0.05 4.64
CA GLY A 177 -8.77 -0.04 4.61
C GLY A 177 -9.41 1.30 4.97
N GLY A 178 -8.81 2.02 5.92
CA GLY A 178 -9.25 3.33 6.35
C GLY A 178 -9.13 4.42 5.29
N ALA A 179 -8.47 4.17 4.15
CA ALA A 179 -8.44 5.10 3.04
C ALA A 179 -9.71 5.07 2.17
N GLN A 180 -10.46 3.96 2.19
CA GLN A 180 -11.65 3.78 1.36
C GLN A 180 -12.72 4.86 1.55
N PRO A 181 -13.09 5.26 2.78
CA PRO A 181 -14.17 6.21 2.96
C PRO A 181 -13.80 7.60 2.42
N LEU A 182 -12.58 8.08 2.69
CA LEU A 182 -12.08 9.33 2.13
C LEU A 182 -11.96 9.28 0.60
N ALA A 183 -11.44 8.18 0.05
CA ALA A 183 -11.31 8.01 -1.39
C ALA A 183 -12.67 8.05 -2.11
N ALA A 184 -13.70 7.40 -1.55
CA ALA A 184 -15.05 7.43 -2.09
C ALA A 184 -15.63 8.85 -2.07
N VAL A 185 -15.50 9.56 -0.94
CA VAL A 185 -15.97 10.96 -0.82
C VAL A 185 -15.25 11.87 -1.82
N MET A 186 -13.93 11.70 -1.99
CA MET A 186 -13.14 12.44 -2.99
C MET A 186 -13.54 12.11 -4.43
N ALA A 187 -13.97 10.88 -4.70
CA ALA A 187 -14.51 10.47 -5.99
C ALA A 187 -15.96 10.95 -6.22
N GLY A 188 -16.62 11.49 -5.20
CA GLY A 188 -17.99 12.02 -5.26
C GLY A 188 -19.08 11.11 -4.71
N ALA A 189 -18.73 9.91 -4.23
CA ALA A 189 -19.67 8.94 -3.64
C ALA A 189 -19.70 9.01 -2.11
N SER A 190 -20.86 8.76 -1.52
CA SER A 190 -20.93 8.45 -0.08
C SER A 190 -20.36 7.05 0.18
N CYS A 191 -19.92 6.76 1.40
CA CYS A 191 -19.34 5.47 1.76
C CYS A 191 -19.92 4.95 3.06
N LEU A 192 -20.34 3.69 3.07
CA LEU A 192 -20.61 2.92 4.27
C LEU A 192 -19.54 1.84 4.43
N ALA A 193 -18.75 1.92 5.49
CA ALA A 193 -17.65 1.00 5.75
C ALA A 193 -17.87 0.23 7.06
N ILE A 194 -17.99 -1.09 6.98
CA ILE A 194 -18.16 -1.95 8.17
C ILE A 194 -16.80 -2.22 8.82
N GLU A 195 -16.71 -2.06 10.14
CA GLU A 195 -15.51 -2.37 10.92
C GLU A 195 -15.88 -3.01 12.26
N CYS A 196 -15.16 -4.05 12.65
CA CYS A 196 -15.44 -4.80 13.88
C CYS A 196 -14.76 -4.25 15.14
N GLN A 197 -13.70 -3.45 14.99
CA GLN A 197 -12.93 -2.87 16.08
C GLN A 197 -13.23 -1.38 16.28
N PRO A 198 -13.85 -0.98 17.41
CA PRO A 198 -14.13 0.43 17.71
C PRO A 198 -12.90 1.34 17.62
N SER A 199 -11.76 0.87 18.13
CA SER A 199 -10.49 1.62 18.10
C SER A 199 -10.00 1.95 16.68
N ARG A 200 -10.36 1.12 15.69
CA ARG A 200 -10.03 1.39 14.29
C ARG A 200 -10.91 2.49 13.72
N ILE A 201 -12.20 2.51 14.03
CA ILE A 201 -13.13 3.59 13.67
C ILE A 201 -12.66 4.92 14.30
N GLU A 202 -12.38 4.93 15.60
CA GLU A 202 -11.90 6.11 16.34
C GLU A 202 -10.64 6.72 15.70
N MET A 203 -9.69 5.88 15.27
CA MET A 203 -8.49 6.32 14.57
C MET A 203 -8.81 7.04 13.25
N ARG A 204 -9.83 6.60 12.50
CA ARG A 204 -10.18 7.19 11.19
C ARG A 204 -10.96 8.49 11.36
N LEU A 205 -11.81 8.57 12.37
CA LEU A 205 -12.44 9.83 12.80
C LEU A 205 -11.36 10.86 13.19
N ARG A 206 -10.40 10.47 14.04
CA ARG A 206 -9.31 11.35 14.49
C ARG A 206 -8.46 11.87 13.32
N THR A 207 -8.11 10.98 12.40
CA THR A 207 -7.26 11.31 11.24
C THR A 207 -8.01 12.01 10.10
N GLY A 208 -9.34 12.14 10.18
CA GLY A 208 -10.16 12.80 9.16
C GLY A 208 -10.44 11.94 7.93
N TYR A 209 -10.25 10.62 8.03
CA TYR A 209 -10.54 9.65 6.97
C TYR A 209 -11.98 9.10 7.04
N LEU A 210 -12.73 9.46 8.09
CA LEU A 210 -14.11 9.09 8.32
C LEU A 210 -14.86 10.27 8.93
N ASP A 211 -16.09 10.54 8.49
CA ASP A 211 -16.89 11.67 8.98
C ASP A 211 -17.68 11.32 10.25
N ARG A 212 -18.32 10.15 10.25
CA ARG A 212 -19.24 9.71 11.31
C ARG A 212 -19.20 8.20 11.51
N SER A 213 -19.70 7.73 12.64
CA SER A 213 -19.87 6.30 12.91
C SER A 213 -21.08 6.01 13.78
N THR A 214 -21.62 4.80 13.65
CA THR A 214 -22.71 4.26 14.46
C THR A 214 -22.59 2.73 14.55
N ASP A 215 -23.27 2.12 15.51
CA ASP A 215 -23.50 0.67 15.58
C ASP A 215 -24.93 0.27 15.15
N ASP A 216 -25.74 1.23 14.75
CA ASP A 216 -27.11 1.03 14.25
C ASP A 216 -27.15 1.04 12.71
N VAL A 217 -27.59 -0.07 12.13
CA VAL A 217 -27.74 -0.24 10.68
C VAL A 217 -28.74 0.75 10.09
N ASP A 218 -29.87 0.98 10.77
CA ASP A 218 -30.95 1.82 10.25
C ASP A 218 -30.54 3.31 10.29
N GLU A 219 -29.81 3.73 11.34
CA GLU A 219 -29.21 5.07 11.41
C GLU A 219 -28.17 5.28 10.30
N ALA A 220 -27.28 4.30 10.09
CA ALA A 220 -26.25 4.38 9.06
C ALA A 220 -26.86 4.53 7.66
N LEU A 221 -27.89 3.74 7.34
CA LEU A 221 -28.59 3.81 6.06
C LEU A 221 -29.34 5.15 5.91
N ALA A 222 -30.00 5.65 6.95
CA ALA A 222 -30.68 6.94 6.93
C ALA A 222 -29.71 8.10 6.61
N TRP A 223 -28.49 8.08 7.15
CA TRP A 223 -27.46 9.07 6.81
C TRP A 223 -26.99 8.96 5.37
N ILE A 224 -26.77 7.74 4.87
CA ILE A 224 -26.39 7.50 3.47
C ILE A 224 -27.48 7.98 2.51
N GLU A 225 -28.75 7.64 2.76
CA GLU A 225 -29.88 8.08 1.95
C GLU A 225 -30.01 9.61 1.92
N ALA A 226 -29.93 10.27 3.07
CA ALA A 226 -29.97 11.73 3.17
C ALA A 226 -28.81 12.39 2.41
N SER A 227 -27.60 11.84 2.52
CA SER A 227 -26.41 12.31 1.82
C SER A 227 -26.51 12.14 0.31
N CYS A 228 -27.02 10.98 -0.15
CA CYS A 228 -27.23 10.71 -1.57
C CYS A 228 -28.28 11.65 -2.16
N ALA A 229 -29.41 11.86 -1.46
CA ALA A 229 -30.47 12.78 -1.88
C ALA A 229 -29.97 14.23 -1.97
N ALA A 230 -29.11 14.65 -1.03
CA ALA A 230 -28.51 15.99 -1.00
C ALA A 230 -27.29 16.14 -1.93
N LYS A 231 -26.80 15.06 -2.56
CA LYS A 231 -25.55 15.02 -3.33
C LYS A 231 -24.35 15.63 -2.58
N THR A 232 -24.33 15.44 -1.27
CA THR A 232 -23.23 15.87 -0.41
C THR A 232 -22.58 14.62 0.17
N PRO A 233 -21.53 14.07 -0.47
CA PRO A 233 -20.98 12.78 -0.10
C PRO A 233 -20.43 12.81 1.33
N ILE A 234 -20.73 11.75 2.09
CA ILE A 234 -20.22 11.53 3.45
C ILE A 234 -19.67 10.12 3.59
N SER A 235 -18.83 9.93 4.60
CA SER A 235 -18.29 8.64 5.00
C SER A 235 -18.80 8.20 6.37
N VAL A 236 -19.35 6.99 6.45
CA VAL A 236 -19.98 6.41 7.65
C VAL A 236 -19.31 5.09 7.99
N GLY A 237 -18.83 4.97 9.24
CA GLY A 237 -18.32 3.72 9.79
C GLY A 237 -19.44 3.00 10.54
N LEU A 238 -19.71 1.74 10.17
CA LEU A 238 -20.69 0.90 10.84
C LEU A 238 -19.96 -0.14 11.70
N LEU A 239 -20.13 -0.04 13.02
CA LEU A 239 -19.55 -1.02 13.94
C LEU A 239 -20.26 -2.36 13.80
N GLY A 240 -19.54 -3.40 13.36
CA GLY A 240 -20.09 -4.75 13.23
C GLY A 240 -19.22 -5.70 12.42
N ASN A 241 -19.71 -6.91 12.20
CA ASN A 241 -19.01 -7.93 11.41
C ASN A 241 -19.53 -7.96 9.97
N ALA A 242 -18.65 -7.81 8.98
CA ALA A 242 -19.02 -7.83 7.57
C ALA A 242 -19.65 -9.15 7.13
N ALA A 243 -19.22 -10.29 7.67
CA ALA A 243 -19.81 -11.60 7.37
C ALA A 243 -21.25 -11.75 7.90
N GLU A 244 -21.68 -10.90 8.82
CA GLU A 244 -23.03 -10.88 9.37
C GLU A 244 -23.89 -9.80 8.70
N LEU A 245 -23.31 -8.61 8.52
CA LEU A 245 -24.04 -7.43 8.05
C LEU A 245 -24.28 -7.44 6.54
N LEU A 246 -23.35 -7.91 5.70
CA LEU A 246 -23.58 -7.94 4.24
C LEU A 246 -24.77 -8.82 3.86
N PRO A 247 -24.91 -10.07 4.37
CA PRO A 247 -26.11 -10.87 4.12
C PRO A 247 -27.39 -10.17 4.56
N VAL A 248 -27.41 -9.56 5.75
CA VAL A 248 -28.57 -8.83 6.28
C VAL A 248 -28.95 -7.64 5.40
N LEU A 249 -27.97 -6.84 4.95
CA LEU A 249 -28.20 -5.72 4.05
C LEU A 249 -28.79 -6.20 2.72
N TYR A 250 -28.27 -7.30 2.16
CA TYR A 250 -28.77 -7.88 0.93
C TYR A 250 -30.24 -8.33 1.06
N GLU A 251 -30.57 -9.07 2.11
CA GLU A 251 -31.91 -9.58 2.43
C GLU A 251 -32.93 -8.45 2.65
N ARG A 252 -32.50 -7.33 3.27
CA ARG A 252 -33.32 -6.13 3.44
C ARG A 252 -33.58 -5.35 2.14
N GLY A 253 -33.03 -5.81 1.02
CA GLY A 253 -33.20 -5.14 -0.28
C GLY A 253 -32.32 -3.91 -0.47
N VAL A 254 -31.35 -3.68 0.41
CA VAL A 254 -30.35 -2.61 0.24
C VAL A 254 -29.53 -2.91 -1.01
N ARG A 255 -29.29 -1.90 -1.86
CA ARG A 255 -28.45 -2.04 -3.06
C ARG A 255 -27.50 -0.84 -3.14
N PRO A 256 -26.22 -1.00 -2.77
CA PRO A 256 -25.23 0.03 -3.02
C PRO A 256 -24.99 0.18 -4.52
N ASP A 257 -24.45 1.33 -4.92
CA ASP A 257 -24.07 1.55 -6.32
C ASP A 257 -22.73 0.89 -6.64
N LEU A 258 -21.85 0.71 -5.65
CA LEU A 258 -20.54 0.06 -5.77
C LEU A 258 -20.28 -0.82 -4.54
N LEU A 259 -19.63 -1.98 -4.72
CA LEU A 259 -19.30 -2.90 -3.62
C LEU A 259 -17.85 -3.40 -3.71
N THR A 260 -17.17 -3.43 -2.57
CA THR A 260 -15.83 -4.03 -2.44
C THR A 260 -15.55 -4.48 -0.99
N ASP A 261 -14.35 -4.99 -0.71
CA ASP A 261 -13.89 -5.35 0.63
C ASP A 261 -12.38 -5.08 0.81
N GLN A 262 -11.98 -4.60 1.99
CA GLN A 262 -10.58 -4.46 2.39
C GLN A 262 -10.32 -4.90 3.84
N THR A 263 -11.08 -5.88 4.35
CA THR A 263 -10.68 -6.63 5.55
C THR A 263 -9.30 -7.29 5.34
N SER A 264 -8.61 -7.68 6.41
CA SER A 264 -7.30 -8.36 6.27
C SER A 264 -7.47 -9.87 6.03
N ALA A 265 -8.22 -10.23 4.99
CA ALA A 265 -8.53 -11.63 4.65
C ALA A 265 -7.29 -12.47 4.29
N HIS A 266 -6.18 -11.82 3.91
CA HIS A 266 -4.89 -12.44 3.58
C HIS A 266 -4.21 -13.14 4.77
N ASP A 267 -4.65 -12.85 6.00
CA ASP A 267 -4.18 -13.48 7.23
C ASP A 267 -5.40 -13.94 8.06
N PRO A 268 -5.90 -15.16 7.82
CA PRO A 268 -7.11 -15.66 8.47
C PRO A 268 -7.03 -15.73 10.00
N ILE A 269 -5.82 -15.80 10.58
CA ILE A 269 -5.65 -15.90 12.03
C ILE A 269 -5.71 -14.51 12.65
N ASN A 270 -4.97 -13.54 12.09
CA ASN A 270 -4.77 -12.23 12.73
C ASN A 270 -5.61 -11.10 12.12
N GLY A 271 -6.23 -11.31 10.96
CA GLY A 271 -6.80 -10.25 10.13
C GLY A 271 -8.31 -10.26 9.94
N TYR A 272 -9.00 -11.34 10.27
CA TYR A 272 -10.44 -11.48 10.04
C TYR A 272 -11.18 -12.05 11.26
N LEU A 273 -12.13 -11.28 11.81
CA LEU A 273 -12.94 -11.70 12.95
C LEU A 273 -14.02 -12.70 12.50
N PRO A 274 -14.03 -13.94 13.01
CA PRO A 274 -15.09 -14.90 12.68
C PRO A 274 -16.49 -14.39 13.10
N ALA A 275 -17.52 -14.71 12.32
CA ALA A 275 -18.90 -14.40 12.66
C ALA A 275 -19.30 -15.06 14.00
N GLY A 276 -20.05 -14.34 14.82
CA GLY A 276 -20.50 -14.73 16.16
C GLY A 276 -19.45 -14.59 17.26
N TRP A 277 -18.23 -14.14 16.94
CA TRP A 277 -17.15 -14.00 17.91
C TRP A 277 -17.01 -12.56 18.39
N THR A 278 -16.66 -12.39 19.67
CA THR A 278 -16.24 -11.10 20.20
C THR A 278 -14.73 -10.86 19.95
N LEU A 279 -14.30 -9.60 20.05
CA LEU A 279 -12.89 -9.24 19.94
C LEU A 279 -12.02 -9.94 21.00
N ASP A 280 -12.52 -10.08 22.23
CA ASP A 280 -11.81 -10.76 23.32
C ASP A 280 -11.67 -12.25 23.06
N GLN A 281 -12.73 -12.91 22.59
CA GLN A 281 -12.68 -14.32 22.19
C GLN A 281 -11.66 -14.53 21.07
N TRP A 282 -11.63 -13.64 20.08
CA TRP A 282 -10.67 -13.71 18.99
C TRP A 282 -9.24 -13.48 19.47
N ALA A 283 -9.01 -12.49 20.35
CA ALA A 283 -7.70 -12.22 20.94
C ALA A 283 -7.16 -13.45 21.69
N ASP A 284 -7.96 -14.04 22.59
CA ASP A 284 -7.58 -15.21 23.38
C ASP A 284 -7.33 -16.45 22.51
N ALA A 285 -8.19 -16.68 21.51
CA ALA A 285 -8.11 -17.86 20.67
C ALA A 285 -6.91 -17.85 19.72
N LYS A 286 -6.42 -16.67 19.30
CA LYS A 286 -5.19 -16.56 18.48
C LYS A 286 -3.99 -17.17 19.19
N GLU A 287 -3.91 -17.02 20.51
CA GLU A 287 -2.81 -17.57 21.31
C GLU A 287 -3.00 -19.07 21.60
N ARG A 288 -4.24 -19.48 21.91
CA ARG A 288 -4.52 -20.84 22.41
C ARG A 288 -4.80 -21.86 21.30
N ALA A 289 -5.46 -21.44 20.24
CA ALA A 289 -5.97 -22.32 19.18
C ALA A 289 -5.99 -21.63 17.80
N PRO A 290 -4.82 -21.17 17.28
CA PRO A 290 -4.73 -20.42 16.03
C PRO A 290 -5.33 -21.15 14.82
N GLU A 291 -5.19 -22.47 14.75
CA GLU A 291 -5.80 -23.29 13.69
C GLU A 291 -7.33 -23.22 13.68
N THR A 292 -7.95 -23.21 14.87
CA THR A 292 -9.39 -23.04 15.03
C THR A 292 -9.84 -21.66 14.57
N VAL A 293 -9.07 -20.62 14.88
CA VAL A 293 -9.33 -19.25 14.42
C VAL A 293 -9.28 -19.20 12.90
N GLY A 294 -8.20 -19.70 12.28
CA GLY A 294 -8.03 -19.67 10.83
C GLY A 294 -9.17 -20.38 10.09
N LYS A 295 -9.62 -21.53 10.60
CA LYS A 295 -10.77 -22.25 10.05
C LYS A 295 -12.08 -21.46 10.19
N ALA A 296 -12.35 -20.90 11.37
CA ALA A 296 -13.58 -20.12 11.61
C ALA A 296 -13.62 -18.83 10.79
N ALA A 297 -12.47 -18.17 10.63
CA ALA A 297 -12.32 -16.98 9.82
C ALA A 297 -12.58 -17.26 8.34
N ARG A 298 -11.96 -18.29 7.75
CA ARG A 298 -12.20 -18.67 6.34
C ARG A 298 -13.67 -19.05 6.09
N ALA A 299 -14.29 -19.80 7.00
CA ALA A 299 -15.72 -20.10 6.90
C ALA A 299 -16.59 -18.82 6.89
N SER A 300 -16.20 -17.80 7.65
CA SER A 300 -16.89 -16.50 7.66
C SER A 300 -16.62 -15.69 6.38
N MET A 301 -15.41 -15.75 5.82
CA MET A 301 -15.08 -15.15 4.52
C MET A 301 -15.91 -15.78 3.39
N ALA A 302 -16.17 -17.09 3.44
CA ALA A 302 -17.03 -17.76 2.47
C ALA A 302 -18.47 -17.21 2.50
N VAL A 303 -19.01 -16.90 3.69
CA VAL A 303 -20.33 -16.25 3.82
C VAL A 303 -20.30 -14.82 3.28
N HIS A 304 -19.26 -14.06 3.63
CA HIS A 304 -19.05 -12.70 3.12
C HIS A 304 -19.03 -12.68 1.58
N VAL A 305 -18.22 -13.53 0.95
CA VAL A 305 -18.09 -13.60 -0.51
C VAL A 305 -19.38 -14.05 -1.18
N LYS A 306 -20.15 -14.98 -0.59
CA LYS A 306 -21.49 -15.32 -1.11
C LYS A 306 -22.41 -14.10 -1.16
N ALA A 307 -22.42 -13.28 -0.11
CA ALA A 307 -23.21 -12.04 -0.13
C ALA A 307 -22.72 -11.07 -1.21
N MET A 308 -21.39 -10.93 -1.43
CA MET A 308 -20.86 -10.13 -2.53
C MET A 308 -21.30 -10.65 -3.91
N LEU A 309 -21.33 -11.97 -4.11
CA LEU A 309 -21.85 -12.61 -5.33
C LEU A 309 -23.36 -12.37 -5.50
N ASP A 310 -24.13 -12.37 -4.41
CA ASP A 310 -25.55 -12.07 -4.43
C ASP A 310 -25.80 -10.61 -4.87
N PHE A 311 -25.02 -9.65 -4.36
CA PHE A 311 -25.03 -8.26 -4.82
C PHE A 311 -24.64 -8.13 -6.30
N GLN A 312 -23.58 -8.80 -6.73
CA GLN A 312 -23.15 -8.82 -8.13
C GLN A 312 -24.25 -9.35 -9.05
N THR A 313 -24.90 -10.45 -8.68
CA THR A 313 -26.01 -11.06 -9.42
C THR A 313 -27.22 -10.12 -9.49
N ALA A 314 -27.42 -9.31 -8.46
CA ALA A 314 -28.43 -8.25 -8.45
C ALA A 314 -28.04 -6.99 -9.24
N GLY A 315 -26.88 -6.99 -9.92
CA GLY A 315 -26.43 -5.92 -10.81
C GLY A 315 -25.54 -4.86 -10.16
N VAL A 316 -25.06 -5.08 -8.93
CA VAL A 316 -24.13 -4.15 -8.26
C VAL A 316 -22.70 -4.39 -8.76
N PRO A 317 -22.01 -3.39 -9.33
CA PRO A 317 -20.58 -3.44 -9.61
C PRO A 317 -19.78 -3.85 -8.37
N THR A 318 -19.25 -5.08 -8.40
CA THR A 318 -18.56 -5.73 -7.28
C THR A 318 -17.14 -6.07 -7.68
N VAL A 319 -16.18 -5.79 -6.81
CA VAL A 319 -14.75 -5.99 -7.10
C VAL A 319 -14.00 -6.46 -5.85
N ASP A 320 -12.95 -7.26 -6.05
CA ASP A 320 -11.97 -7.56 -5.00
C ASP A 320 -10.89 -6.48 -4.95
N TYR A 321 -10.58 -6.01 -3.74
CA TYR A 321 -9.59 -4.96 -3.51
C TYR A 321 -8.24 -5.48 -3.00
N GLY A 322 -7.86 -6.69 -3.42
CA GLY A 322 -6.49 -7.18 -3.31
C GLY A 322 -6.10 -7.77 -1.96
N ASN A 323 -7.07 -8.23 -1.18
CA ASN A 323 -6.87 -8.87 0.13
C ASN A 323 -7.00 -10.41 0.10
N ASN A 324 -7.19 -11.00 -1.09
CA ASN A 324 -7.28 -12.44 -1.31
C ASN A 324 -8.56 -13.11 -0.75
N ILE A 325 -9.61 -12.35 -0.45
CA ILE A 325 -10.84 -12.92 0.14
C ILE A 325 -11.52 -13.95 -0.77
N ARG A 326 -11.49 -13.75 -2.10
CA ARG A 326 -12.02 -14.70 -3.09
C ARG A 326 -11.34 -16.07 -3.01
N GLN A 327 -10.02 -16.08 -2.85
CA GLN A 327 -9.24 -17.32 -2.71
C GLN A 327 -9.61 -18.05 -1.42
N MET A 328 -9.74 -17.32 -0.30
CA MET A 328 -10.14 -17.93 0.97
C MET A 328 -11.55 -18.55 0.90
N ALA A 329 -12.48 -17.89 0.20
CA ALA A 329 -13.81 -18.43 -0.04
C ALA A 329 -13.81 -19.64 -0.99
N LEU A 330 -12.97 -19.61 -2.03
CA LEU A 330 -12.80 -20.74 -2.95
C LEU A 330 -12.32 -22.00 -2.21
N GLU A 331 -11.34 -21.84 -1.32
CA GLU A 331 -10.80 -22.93 -0.49
C GLU A 331 -11.84 -23.53 0.46
N GLU A 332 -12.86 -22.76 0.84
CA GLU A 332 -14.01 -23.20 1.66
C GLU A 332 -15.23 -23.62 0.80
N GLY A 333 -15.04 -23.81 -0.51
CA GLY A 333 -16.03 -24.42 -1.40
C GLY A 333 -16.97 -23.45 -2.13
N VAL A 334 -16.70 -22.14 -2.12
CA VAL A 334 -17.41 -21.18 -2.98
C VAL A 334 -16.82 -21.26 -4.40
N ALA A 335 -17.32 -22.22 -5.18
CA ALA A 335 -16.76 -22.58 -6.48
C ALA A 335 -16.69 -21.41 -7.48
N ASN A 336 -17.57 -20.42 -7.33
CA ASN A 336 -17.68 -19.25 -8.18
C ASN A 336 -17.19 -17.95 -7.50
N ALA A 337 -16.31 -18.06 -6.50
CA ALA A 337 -15.76 -16.93 -5.77
C ALA A 337 -15.02 -15.89 -6.64
N PHE A 338 -14.55 -16.29 -7.83
CA PHE A 338 -13.84 -15.44 -8.78
C PHE A 338 -14.75 -14.86 -9.88
N ASP A 339 -16.08 -14.99 -9.78
CA ASP A 339 -17.02 -14.39 -10.74
C ASP A 339 -16.98 -12.86 -10.74
N PHE A 340 -16.53 -12.22 -9.65
CA PHE A 340 -16.17 -10.81 -9.64
C PHE A 340 -14.64 -10.61 -9.74
N PRO A 341 -14.20 -9.61 -10.54
CA PRO A 341 -12.79 -9.43 -10.85
C PRO A 341 -12.02 -8.75 -9.70
N GLY A 342 -10.69 -8.84 -9.76
CA GLY A 342 -9.81 -7.95 -9.01
C GLY A 342 -9.83 -6.53 -9.57
N PHE A 343 -9.57 -5.53 -8.72
CA PHE A 343 -9.60 -4.13 -9.13
C PHE A 343 -8.52 -3.76 -10.16
N VAL A 344 -7.40 -4.50 -10.20
CA VAL A 344 -6.33 -4.22 -11.16
C VAL A 344 -6.72 -4.57 -12.60
N PRO A 345 -7.12 -5.81 -12.93
CA PRO A 345 -7.60 -6.11 -14.27
C PRO A 345 -8.83 -5.27 -14.66
N ALA A 346 -9.70 -4.94 -13.71
CA ALA A 346 -10.91 -4.18 -13.99
C ALA A 346 -10.66 -2.68 -14.27
N TYR A 347 -9.76 -2.03 -13.51
CA TYR A 347 -9.69 -0.56 -13.45
C TYR A 347 -8.28 0.02 -13.56
N ILE A 348 -7.26 -0.62 -12.94
CA ILE A 348 -5.94 0.00 -12.78
C ILE A 348 -4.94 -0.34 -13.89
N ARG A 349 -5.06 -1.51 -14.52
CA ARG A 349 -4.05 -1.99 -15.49
C ARG A 349 -3.71 -1.01 -16.63
N PRO A 350 -4.66 -0.23 -17.21
CA PRO A 350 -4.32 0.78 -18.21
C PRO A 350 -3.30 1.82 -17.70
N LEU A 351 -3.36 2.19 -16.42
CA LEU A 351 -2.37 3.07 -15.79
C LEU A 351 -0.99 2.40 -15.75
N PHE A 352 -0.94 1.12 -15.36
CA PHE A 352 0.31 0.35 -15.32
C PHE A 352 0.96 0.18 -16.69
N CYS A 353 0.18 0.08 -17.76
CA CYS A 353 0.71 0.03 -19.13
C CYS A 353 1.53 1.28 -19.50
N ARG A 354 1.33 2.41 -18.80
CA ARG A 354 2.10 3.66 -18.97
C ARG A 354 3.11 3.91 -17.84
N GLY A 355 3.35 2.91 -16.99
CA GLY A 355 4.21 3.02 -15.81
C GLY A 355 3.65 3.92 -14.70
N ILE A 356 2.37 4.30 -14.78
CA ILE A 356 1.69 5.13 -13.77
C ILE A 356 1.36 4.24 -12.57
N GLY A 357 1.74 4.67 -11.37
CA GLY A 357 1.51 3.92 -10.13
C GLY A 357 1.82 4.76 -8.90
N PRO A 358 1.85 4.18 -7.69
CA PRO A 358 1.81 4.90 -6.41
C PRO A 358 3.14 5.55 -6.00
N PHE A 359 3.67 6.39 -6.90
CA PHE A 359 4.81 7.26 -6.67
C PHE A 359 4.54 8.22 -5.52
N ARG A 360 5.48 8.31 -4.58
CA ARG A 360 5.33 9.09 -3.35
C ARG A 360 6.65 9.70 -2.92
N TRP A 361 6.54 10.72 -2.08
CA TRP A 361 7.69 11.31 -1.42
C TRP A 361 7.38 11.76 0.00
N ALA A 362 8.42 11.90 0.83
CA ALA A 362 8.32 12.44 2.18
C ALA A 362 9.42 13.46 2.45
N ALA A 363 9.07 14.52 3.18
CA ALA A 363 9.97 15.60 3.54
C ALA A 363 10.70 15.26 4.85
N LEU A 364 12.01 14.99 4.77
CA LEU A 364 12.81 14.65 5.95
C LEU A 364 12.95 15.83 6.91
N SER A 365 12.69 17.06 6.46
CA SER A 365 12.63 18.25 7.31
C SER A 365 11.55 18.15 8.39
N GLY A 366 10.51 17.34 8.16
CA GLY A 366 9.30 17.33 8.99
C GLY A 366 8.39 18.53 8.75
N ASP A 367 8.69 19.39 7.76
CA ASP A 367 7.95 20.62 7.49
C ASP A 367 6.91 20.42 6.38
N PRO A 368 5.61 20.65 6.65
CA PRO A 368 4.56 20.49 5.64
C PRO A 368 4.69 21.47 4.47
N GLU A 369 5.38 22.60 4.66
CA GLU A 369 5.62 23.58 3.59
C GLU A 369 6.48 22.99 2.45
N ASP A 370 7.38 22.06 2.77
CA ASP A 370 8.16 21.37 1.73
C ASP A 370 7.22 20.54 0.82
N ILE A 371 6.17 19.94 1.37
CA ILE A 371 5.17 19.23 0.57
C ILE A 371 4.34 20.21 -0.27
N ALA A 372 3.88 21.32 0.31
CA ALA A 372 3.14 22.34 -0.44
C ALA A 372 3.93 22.88 -1.65
N LYS A 373 5.23 23.10 -1.47
CA LYS A 373 6.15 23.51 -2.56
C LYS A 373 6.30 22.42 -3.61
N THR A 374 6.45 21.16 -3.21
CA THR A 374 6.49 20.05 -4.18
C THR A 374 5.17 19.90 -4.94
N ASP A 375 4.01 20.08 -4.28
CA ASP A 375 2.69 20.04 -4.94
C ASP A 375 2.60 21.15 -6.00
N ALA A 376 3.03 22.37 -5.69
CA ALA A 376 3.10 23.47 -6.64
C ALA A 376 4.06 23.16 -7.82
N LYS A 377 5.24 22.58 -7.53
CA LYS A 377 6.20 22.18 -8.57
C LYS A 377 5.65 21.11 -9.50
N VAL A 378 4.88 20.15 -8.97
CA VAL A 378 4.23 19.12 -9.80
C VAL A 378 3.25 19.79 -10.78
N LYS A 379 2.42 20.73 -10.31
CA LYS A 379 1.49 21.47 -11.18
C LYS A 379 2.20 22.27 -12.25
N GLU A 380 3.34 22.89 -11.92
CA GLU A 380 4.18 23.62 -12.89
C GLU A 380 4.74 22.69 -13.98
N LEU A 381 5.22 21.49 -13.61
CA LEU A 381 5.86 20.58 -14.56
C LEU A 381 4.88 19.74 -15.39
N ILE A 382 3.64 19.61 -14.92
CA ILE A 382 2.56 18.87 -15.56
C ILE A 382 1.31 19.78 -15.66
N PRO A 383 1.36 20.88 -16.44
CA PRO A 383 0.31 21.89 -16.43
C PRO A 383 -1.00 21.41 -17.07
N ASP A 384 -0.93 20.47 -18.01
CA ASP A 384 -2.06 20.05 -18.84
C ASP A 384 -2.81 18.81 -18.28
N ASN A 385 -2.72 18.55 -16.98
CA ASN A 385 -3.37 17.40 -16.34
C ASN A 385 -4.35 17.85 -15.23
N PRO A 386 -5.60 18.23 -15.59
CA PRO A 386 -6.58 18.73 -14.63
C PRO A 386 -6.97 17.70 -13.57
N HIS A 387 -6.97 16.40 -13.92
CA HIS A 387 -7.25 15.32 -12.96
C HIS A 387 -6.19 15.26 -11.85
N LEU A 388 -4.91 15.33 -12.24
CA LEU A 388 -3.80 15.40 -11.29
C LEU A 388 -3.84 16.66 -10.43
N HIS A 389 -4.19 17.81 -11.01
CA HIS A 389 -4.29 19.06 -10.25
C HIS A 389 -5.41 18.99 -9.22
N ASN A 390 -6.58 18.48 -9.61
CA ASN A 390 -7.71 18.24 -8.71
C ASN A 390 -7.34 17.27 -7.59
N TRP A 391 -6.59 16.19 -7.90
CA TRP A 391 -6.03 15.29 -6.91
C TRP A 391 -5.19 16.05 -5.88
N LEU A 392 -4.23 16.89 -6.33
CA LEU A 392 -3.36 17.65 -5.43
C LEU A 392 -4.14 18.67 -4.58
N ASP A 393 -5.15 19.34 -5.16
CA ASP A 393 -6.02 20.28 -4.43
C ASP A 393 -6.80 19.58 -3.32
N MET A 394 -7.47 18.47 -3.64
CA MET A 394 -8.18 17.69 -2.63
C MET A 394 -7.23 17.08 -1.59
N ALA A 395 -6.05 16.64 -2.01
CA ALA A 395 -5.04 16.06 -1.12
C ALA A 395 -4.45 17.11 -0.17
N ALA A 396 -4.39 18.39 -0.56
CA ALA A 396 -4.01 19.49 0.32
C ALA A 396 -5.13 19.88 1.29
N GLU A 397 -6.39 19.84 0.85
CA GLU A 397 -7.54 20.20 1.67
C GLU A 397 -7.93 19.10 2.68
N LYS A 398 -7.95 17.84 2.24
CA LYS A 398 -8.62 16.74 2.97
C LYS A 398 -7.66 15.78 3.67
N ILE A 399 -6.41 15.65 3.21
CA ILE A 399 -5.47 14.69 3.79
C ILE A 399 -4.64 15.34 4.89
N LYS A 400 -4.81 14.87 6.12
CA LYS A 400 -3.93 15.21 7.24
C LYS A 400 -2.65 14.38 7.17
N PHE A 401 -1.49 15.03 7.33
CA PHE A 401 -0.21 14.32 7.38
C PHE A 401 -0.11 13.43 8.63
N GLN A 402 0.56 12.28 8.46
CA GLN A 402 0.83 11.31 9.52
C GLN A 402 2.35 11.11 9.61
N GLY A 403 2.96 11.49 10.74
CA GLY A 403 4.41 11.46 10.88
C GLY A 403 5.11 12.55 10.05
N LEU A 404 6.16 12.19 9.31
CA LEU A 404 6.79 13.10 8.34
C LEU A 404 5.75 13.49 7.26
N PRO A 405 5.62 14.78 6.93
CA PRO A 405 4.80 15.22 5.81
C PRO A 405 5.21 14.50 4.53
N ALA A 406 4.22 13.93 3.85
CA ALA A 406 4.42 13.09 2.69
C ALA A 406 3.27 13.28 1.70
N ARG A 407 3.52 12.94 0.44
CA ARG A 407 2.54 13.02 -0.64
C ARG A 407 2.58 11.76 -1.48
N ILE A 408 1.39 11.25 -1.80
CA ILE A 408 1.17 10.29 -2.88
C ILE A 408 0.75 11.08 -4.13
N CYS A 409 1.32 10.76 -5.29
CA CYS A 409 0.92 11.35 -6.57
C CYS A 409 1.23 10.36 -7.70
N TRP A 410 0.21 9.75 -8.29
CA TRP A 410 0.37 8.75 -9.33
C TRP A 410 0.86 9.38 -10.64
N VAL A 411 2.11 9.06 -11.00
CA VAL A 411 2.77 9.54 -12.21
C VAL A 411 3.53 8.40 -12.91
N GLY A 412 3.70 8.54 -14.22
CA GLY A 412 4.17 7.48 -15.11
C GLY A 412 5.63 7.56 -15.52
N LEU A 413 5.99 6.70 -16.47
CA LEU A 413 7.27 6.74 -17.16
C LEU A 413 7.43 8.10 -17.86
N GLY A 414 8.55 8.76 -17.57
CA GLY A 414 8.85 10.11 -18.06
C GLY A 414 8.62 11.19 -17.01
N ASP A 415 7.52 11.15 -16.25
CA ASP A 415 7.27 12.20 -15.25
C ASP A 415 7.97 11.94 -13.92
N ARG A 416 8.11 10.68 -13.49
CA ARG A 416 8.83 10.33 -12.25
C ARG A 416 10.24 10.92 -12.19
N HIS A 417 11.04 10.74 -13.25
CA HIS A 417 12.41 11.28 -13.28
C HIS A 417 12.45 12.81 -13.38
N ARG A 418 11.53 13.44 -14.14
CA ARG A 418 11.42 14.90 -14.23
C ARG A 418 11.13 15.52 -12.86
N LEU A 419 10.16 14.95 -12.14
CA LEU A 419 9.82 15.38 -10.78
C LEU A 419 10.97 15.15 -9.81
N GLY A 420 11.59 13.97 -9.80
CA GLY A 420 12.72 13.71 -8.92
C GLY A 420 13.91 14.63 -9.14
N LEU A 421 14.24 14.93 -10.40
CA LEU A 421 15.30 15.90 -10.74
C LEU A 421 14.94 17.32 -10.27
N ALA A 422 13.68 17.73 -10.43
CA ALA A 422 13.21 19.03 -9.96
C ALA A 422 13.25 19.12 -8.43
N PHE A 423 12.78 18.10 -7.71
CA PHE A 423 12.85 18.07 -6.25
C PHE A 423 14.29 18.11 -5.75
N ASN A 424 15.21 17.37 -6.40
CA ASN A 424 16.64 17.45 -6.08
C ASN A 424 17.19 18.87 -6.32
N ALA A 425 16.81 19.54 -7.41
CA ALA A 425 17.20 20.93 -7.65
C ALA A 425 16.65 21.90 -6.60
N MET A 426 15.41 21.69 -6.13
CA MET A 426 14.80 22.49 -5.06
C MET A 426 15.48 22.28 -3.70
N VAL A 427 16.00 21.07 -3.41
CA VAL A 427 16.85 20.83 -2.24
C VAL A 427 18.19 21.57 -2.40
N ALA A 428 18.80 21.50 -3.59
CA ALA A 428 20.08 22.17 -3.87
C ALA A 428 19.99 23.70 -3.75
N SER A 429 18.86 24.30 -4.17
CA SER A 429 18.62 25.74 -4.08
C SER A 429 18.23 26.22 -2.68
N GLY A 430 17.90 25.31 -1.76
CA GLY A 430 17.34 25.62 -0.45
C GLY A 430 15.87 26.04 -0.47
N GLU A 431 15.17 25.88 -1.60
CA GLU A 431 13.71 26.04 -1.67
C GLU A 431 13.01 25.02 -0.78
N LEU A 432 13.51 23.78 -0.74
CA LEU A 432 13.14 22.75 0.24
C LEU A 432 14.13 22.73 1.41
N LYS A 433 13.63 22.62 2.63
CA LYS A 433 14.43 22.81 3.85
C LYS A 433 15.40 21.68 4.15
N ALA A 434 15.11 20.47 3.68
CA ALA A 434 15.97 19.30 3.82
C ALA A 434 15.72 18.33 2.65
N PRO A 435 16.54 17.27 2.52
CA PRO A 435 16.34 16.25 1.49
C PRO A 435 14.95 15.60 1.51
N ILE A 436 14.52 15.20 0.32
CA ILE A 436 13.27 14.46 0.09
C ILE A 436 13.60 13.00 -0.16
N VAL A 437 12.84 12.08 0.45
CA VAL A 437 12.85 10.67 0.04
C VAL A 437 11.78 10.46 -1.02
N ILE A 438 12.12 9.79 -2.11
CA ILE A 438 11.20 9.39 -3.18
C ILE A 438 11.12 7.88 -3.21
N GLY A 439 9.92 7.34 -3.18
CA GLY A 439 9.69 5.90 -3.29
C GLY A 439 8.31 5.59 -3.83
N ARG A 440 7.81 4.41 -3.51
CA ARG A 440 6.48 3.92 -3.91
C ARG A 440 6.07 2.73 -3.05
N ASP A 441 4.83 2.30 -3.23
CA ASP A 441 4.44 0.94 -2.82
C ASP A 441 5.21 -0.12 -3.64
N HIS A 442 5.18 -1.37 -3.18
CA HIS A 442 5.64 -2.50 -4.01
C HIS A 442 4.59 -2.88 -5.05
N LEU A 443 3.32 -2.52 -4.83
CA LEU A 443 2.31 -2.44 -5.90
C LEU A 443 2.75 -1.32 -6.85
N ASP A 444 3.23 -1.72 -8.03
CA ASP A 444 3.51 -0.83 -9.15
C ASP A 444 3.64 -1.65 -10.42
N SER A 445 3.57 -0.99 -11.57
CA SER A 445 3.55 -1.60 -12.91
C SER A 445 4.60 -2.69 -13.16
N GLY A 446 5.84 -2.55 -12.65
CA GLY A 446 6.95 -3.48 -12.93
C GLY A 446 7.42 -4.31 -11.75
N SER A 447 6.86 -4.10 -10.55
CA SER A 447 7.52 -4.52 -9.31
C SER A 447 6.77 -5.60 -8.54
N VAL A 448 5.78 -6.26 -9.13
CA VAL A 448 5.00 -7.29 -8.44
C VAL A 448 4.51 -8.38 -9.41
N ALA A 449 4.55 -9.62 -8.94
CA ALA A 449 3.83 -10.75 -9.48
C ALA A 449 2.86 -11.25 -8.39
N SER A 450 1.57 -11.26 -8.70
CA SER A 450 0.48 -11.53 -7.76
C SER A 450 -0.80 -11.92 -8.54
N PRO A 451 -0.98 -13.21 -8.83
CA PRO A 451 -2.07 -13.71 -9.71
C PRO A 451 -3.49 -13.43 -9.21
N ASN A 452 -3.67 -13.10 -7.94
CA ASN A 452 -4.97 -12.76 -7.36
C ASN A 452 -5.14 -11.24 -7.14
N ARG A 453 -4.22 -10.42 -7.67
CA ARG A 453 -4.26 -8.95 -7.55
C ARG A 453 -3.64 -8.26 -8.77
N GLU A 454 -2.37 -7.84 -8.72
CA GLU A 454 -1.80 -6.96 -9.75
C GLU A 454 -1.62 -7.63 -11.11
N THR A 455 -1.37 -8.93 -11.11
CA THR A 455 -1.10 -9.70 -12.33
C THR A 455 -2.21 -10.71 -12.61
N GLU A 456 -3.39 -10.54 -12.02
CA GLU A 456 -4.57 -11.37 -12.28
C GLU A 456 -5.03 -11.25 -13.73
N ALA A 457 -5.16 -12.35 -14.45
CA ALA A 457 -5.64 -12.37 -15.84
C ALA A 457 -4.80 -11.46 -16.76
N MET A 458 -3.48 -11.69 -16.80
CA MET A 458 -2.63 -11.09 -17.84
C MET A 458 -3.10 -11.57 -19.22
N LYS A 459 -3.02 -10.69 -20.24
CA LYS A 459 -3.50 -10.96 -21.61
C LYS A 459 -2.88 -12.23 -22.23
N ASP A 460 -1.64 -12.54 -21.87
CA ASP A 460 -0.88 -13.71 -22.32
C ASP A 460 -0.87 -14.89 -21.33
N GLY A 461 -1.55 -14.76 -20.18
CA GLY A 461 -1.57 -15.76 -19.10
C GLY A 461 -0.30 -15.80 -18.24
N SER A 462 0.57 -14.79 -18.30
CA SER A 462 1.82 -14.70 -17.54
C SER A 462 1.65 -14.33 -16.05
N ASP A 463 0.46 -14.54 -15.49
CA ASP A 463 0.03 -14.08 -14.16
C ASP A 463 1.04 -14.41 -13.06
N ALA A 464 1.58 -15.64 -13.07
CA ALA A 464 2.47 -16.17 -12.03
C ALA A 464 3.98 -15.99 -12.32
N VAL A 465 4.36 -15.34 -13.42
CA VAL A 465 5.77 -15.13 -13.77
C VAL A 465 6.38 -14.09 -12.82
N SER A 466 7.23 -14.54 -11.89
CA SER A 466 7.84 -13.71 -10.86
C SER A 466 9.26 -13.24 -11.16
N ASP A 467 9.77 -13.45 -12.38
CA ASP A 467 11.07 -12.92 -12.81
C ASP A 467 11.07 -11.38 -12.79
N TRP A 468 9.96 -10.75 -13.17
CA TRP A 468 9.82 -9.30 -13.28
C TRP A 468 10.13 -8.52 -11.99
N PRO A 469 9.52 -8.81 -10.82
CA PRO A 469 9.88 -8.12 -9.58
C PRO A 469 11.33 -8.37 -9.15
N LEU A 470 11.91 -9.55 -9.44
CA LEU A 470 13.32 -9.83 -9.17
C LEU A 470 14.22 -8.93 -10.04
N LEU A 471 13.94 -8.86 -11.35
CA LEU A 471 14.65 -7.98 -12.28
C LEU A 471 14.48 -6.50 -11.91
N ASN A 472 13.29 -6.08 -11.48
CA ASN A 472 13.05 -4.72 -11.00
C ASN A 472 13.96 -4.36 -9.81
N ALA A 473 14.09 -5.24 -8.81
CA ALA A 473 14.99 -5.01 -7.69
C ALA A 473 16.47 -4.94 -8.13
N LEU A 474 16.91 -5.91 -8.94
CA LEU A 474 18.28 -5.95 -9.46
C LEU A 474 18.62 -4.70 -10.27
N LEU A 475 17.70 -4.26 -11.13
CA LEU A 475 17.85 -3.07 -11.96
C LEU A 475 17.88 -1.80 -11.11
N ASN A 476 17.05 -1.67 -10.08
CA ASN A 476 17.08 -0.54 -9.15
C ASN A 476 18.39 -0.50 -8.34
N THR A 477 18.91 -1.67 -7.94
CA THR A 477 20.23 -1.78 -7.31
C THR A 477 21.33 -1.30 -8.25
N ALA A 478 21.33 -1.77 -9.51
CA ALA A 478 22.31 -1.36 -10.52
C ALA A 478 22.19 0.12 -10.93
N SER A 479 20.98 0.68 -10.87
CA SER A 479 20.69 2.07 -11.24
C SER A 479 21.11 3.08 -10.17
N GLY A 480 21.16 2.65 -8.90
CA GLY A 480 21.63 3.44 -7.75
C GLY A 480 20.52 3.97 -6.85
N ALA A 481 19.47 3.20 -6.61
CA ALA A 481 18.51 3.52 -5.54
C ALA A 481 19.22 3.58 -4.18
N THR A 482 18.71 4.34 -3.21
CA THR A 482 19.33 4.44 -1.87
C THR A 482 19.05 3.19 -1.03
N TRP A 483 17.87 2.60 -1.13
CA TRP A 483 17.62 1.24 -0.68
C TRP A 483 16.67 0.48 -1.58
N VAL A 484 16.85 -0.83 -1.63
CA VAL A 484 16.08 -1.76 -2.46
C VAL A 484 15.62 -2.92 -1.59
N SER A 485 14.41 -3.42 -1.86
CA SER A 485 13.79 -4.49 -1.09
C SER A 485 13.15 -5.54 -1.99
N LEU A 486 13.25 -6.81 -1.61
CA LEU A 486 12.54 -7.95 -2.20
C LEU A 486 11.74 -8.68 -1.12
N HIS A 487 10.43 -8.65 -1.26
CA HIS A 487 9.48 -9.17 -0.30
C HIS A 487 8.61 -10.26 -0.91
N HIS A 488 8.05 -11.10 -0.03
CA HIS A 488 7.13 -12.16 -0.40
C HIS A 488 5.83 -12.07 0.38
N GLY A 489 4.72 -12.30 -0.32
CA GLY A 489 3.38 -12.45 0.23
C GLY A 489 2.64 -11.16 0.57
N GLY A 490 3.21 -9.98 0.30
CA GLY A 490 2.59 -8.69 0.58
C GLY A 490 1.17 -8.56 -0.01
N GLY A 491 0.26 -8.10 0.83
CA GLY A 491 -1.16 -7.86 0.51
C GLY A 491 -2.03 -9.11 0.36
N VAL A 492 -1.54 -10.20 -0.26
CA VAL A 492 -2.34 -11.42 -0.55
C VAL A 492 -1.98 -12.63 0.32
N GLY A 493 -0.93 -12.52 1.15
CA GLY A 493 -0.49 -13.57 2.06
C GLY A 493 0.61 -14.48 1.49
N MET A 494 1.16 -15.34 2.33
CA MET A 494 2.24 -16.27 1.98
C MET A 494 1.86 -17.14 0.78
N GLY A 495 2.78 -17.28 -0.18
CA GLY A 495 2.60 -18.10 -1.38
C GLY A 495 1.99 -17.36 -2.58
N PHE A 496 1.34 -16.21 -2.37
CA PHE A 496 0.51 -15.57 -3.40
C PHE A 496 1.15 -14.37 -4.11
N SER A 497 2.29 -13.85 -3.65
CA SER A 497 2.99 -12.77 -4.38
C SER A 497 4.49 -12.69 -4.13
N GLN A 498 5.21 -12.14 -5.11
CA GLN A 498 6.61 -11.71 -4.99
C GLN A 498 6.72 -10.30 -5.53
N HIS A 499 7.44 -9.42 -4.82
CA HIS A 499 7.42 -8.00 -5.17
C HIS A 499 8.63 -7.23 -4.65
N ALA A 500 8.93 -6.11 -5.32
CA ALA A 500 10.10 -5.27 -5.07
C ALA A 500 9.71 -3.84 -4.70
N GLY A 501 10.48 -3.26 -3.77
CA GLY A 501 10.37 -1.86 -3.39
C GLY A 501 11.69 -1.15 -3.63
N MET A 502 11.61 0.12 -3.98
CA MET A 502 12.78 0.98 -4.16
C MET A 502 12.52 2.34 -3.51
N VAL A 503 13.58 2.96 -3.00
CA VAL A 503 13.56 4.33 -2.52
C VAL A 503 14.88 5.01 -2.85
N ILE A 504 14.80 6.28 -3.23
CA ILE A 504 15.95 7.12 -3.58
C ILE A 504 15.86 8.48 -2.88
N VAL A 505 17.01 8.97 -2.41
CA VAL A 505 17.12 10.27 -1.72
C VAL A 505 17.49 11.36 -2.71
N CYS A 506 16.75 12.47 -2.66
CA CYS A 506 17.08 13.73 -3.31
C CYS A 506 17.78 14.64 -2.29
N ASP A 507 19.12 14.59 -2.26
CA ASP A 507 19.96 15.33 -1.30
C ASP A 507 20.54 16.64 -1.85
N GLY A 508 20.13 17.03 -3.06
CA GLY A 508 20.59 18.24 -3.73
C GLY A 508 21.92 18.08 -4.48
N THR A 509 22.55 16.91 -4.43
CA THR A 509 23.85 16.70 -5.07
C THR A 509 23.73 16.36 -6.55
N GLU A 510 24.77 16.65 -7.33
CA GLU A 510 24.89 16.17 -8.72
C GLU A 510 24.96 14.64 -8.81
N ALA A 511 25.56 14.00 -7.80
CA ALA A 511 25.62 12.54 -7.72
C ALA A 511 24.21 11.94 -7.57
N ALA A 512 23.36 12.52 -6.71
CA ALA A 512 21.96 12.14 -6.61
C ALA A 512 21.21 12.38 -7.92
N ALA A 513 21.41 13.52 -8.58
CA ALA A 513 20.76 13.79 -9.87
C ALA A 513 21.03 12.68 -10.91
N LYS A 514 22.28 12.19 -11.01
CA LYS A 514 22.64 11.08 -11.92
C LYS A 514 21.94 9.77 -11.54
N ARG A 515 21.86 9.44 -10.24
CA ARG A 515 21.14 8.25 -9.77
C ARG A 515 19.64 8.37 -10.02
N ILE A 516 19.04 9.51 -9.68
CA ILE A 516 17.61 9.81 -9.86
C ILE A 516 17.21 9.67 -11.33
N ALA A 517 17.99 10.24 -12.26
CA ALA A 517 17.71 10.15 -13.69
C ALA A 517 17.65 8.70 -14.18
N ARG A 518 18.54 7.81 -13.71
CA ARG A 518 18.52 6.39 -14.07
C ARG A 518 17.39 5.64 -13.38
N VAL A 519 17.32 5.77 -12.07
CA VAL A 519 16.43 4.99 -11.21
C VAL A 519 14.96 5.29 -11.50
N LEU A 520 14.57 6.57 -11.55
CA LEU A 520 13.17 6.96 -11.77
C LEU A 520 12.76 6.91 -13.26
N TRP A 521 13.69 6.55 -14.15
CA TRP A 521 13.39 6.12 -15.51
C TRP A 521 13.21 4.60 -15.56
N ASN A 522 14.22 3.86 -15.11
CA ASN A 522 14.30 2.40 -15.20
C ASN A 522 13.21 1.69 -14.40
N ASP A 523 12.85 2.22 -13.23
CA ASP A 523 11.83 1.62 -12.38
C ASP A 523 10.45 1.56 -13.06
N PRO A 524 9.82 2.67 -13.47
CA PRO A 524 8.56 2.61 -14.23
C PRO A 524 8.73 2.01 -15.64
N ALA A 525 9.91 2.16 -16.28
CA ALA A 525 10.17 1.54 -17.59
C ALA A 525 10.11 0.02 -17.53
N SER A 526 10.54 -0.60 -16.41
CA SER A 526 10.40 -2.05 -16.22
C SER A 526 8.95 -2.52 -16.21
N GLY A 527 8.02 -1.67 -15.77
CA GLY A 527 6.58 -1.93 -15.84
C GLY A 527 6.01 -1.81 -17.23
N VAL A 528 6.43 -0.79 -17.99
CA VAL A 528 6.07 -0.66 -19.41
C VAL A 528 6.61 -1.85 -20.20
N MET A 529 7.88 -2.25 -19.98
CA MET A 529 8.49 -3.45 -20.55
C MET A 529 7.64 -4.70 -20.29
N ARG A 530 7.32 -4.97 -19.01
CA ARG A 530 6.54 -6.15 -18.61
C ARG A 530 5.17 -6.23 -19.30
N HIS A 531 4.45 -5.11 -19.38
CA HIS A 531 3.14 -5.08 -20.01
C HIS A 531 3.22 -5.09 -21.54
N ALA A 532 4.27 -4.52 -22.13
CA ALA A 532 4.51 -4.63 -23.57
C ALA A 532 4.81 -6.09 -23.96
N ASP A 533 5.60 -6.80 -23.14
CA ASP A 533 5.92 -8.22 -23.31
C ASP A 533 4.64 -9.08 -23.29
N ALA A 534 3.73 -8.81 -22.35
CA ALA A 534 2.43 -9.46 -22.26
C ALA A 534 1.43 -9.06 -23.37
N GLY A 535 1.85 -8.22 -24.33
CA GLY A 535 1.05 -7.88 -25.52
C GLY A 535 0.00 -6.79 -25.32
N TYR A 536 0.13 -5.95 -24.28
CA TYR A 536 -0.73 -4.77 -24.13
C TYR A 536 -0.32 -3.65 -25.10
N GLU A 537 -1.22 -3.29 -26.01
CA GLU A 537 -0.96 -2.30 -27.07
C GLU A 537 -0.59 -0.92 -26.53
N ASP A 538 -1.24 -0.48 -25.44
CA ASP A 538 -0.93 0.78 -24.77
C ASP A 538 0.51 0.80 -24.21
N ALA A 539 0.99 -0.34 -23.72
CA ALA A 539 2.37 -0.45 -23.21
C ALA A 539 3.39 -0.46 -24.35
N VAL A 540 3.10 -1.14 -25.46
CA VAL A 540 3.94 -1.08 -26.68
C VAL A 540 3.97 0.35 -27.24
N ALA A 541 2.83 1.04 -27.28
CA ALA A 541 2.76 2.44 -27.70
C ALA A 541 3.57 3.35 -26.78
N CYS A 542 3.44 3.19 -25.46
CA CYS A 542 4.23 3.94 -24.48
C CYS A 542 5.74 3.67 -24.63
N ALA A 543 6.13 2.41 -24.85
CA ALA A 543 7.52 2.04 -25.06
C ALA A 543 8.12 2.73 -26.29
N ARG A 544 7.38 2.79 -27.41
CA ARG A 544 7.78 3.54 -28.61
C ARG A 544 7.83 5.04 -28.37
N GLU A 545 6.81 5.61 -27.72
CA GLU A 545 6.74 7.04 -27.37
C GLU A 545 7.95 7.47 -26.53
N LYS A 546 8.38 6.63 -25.59
CA LYS A 546 9.48 6.92 -24.67
C LYS A 546 10.84 6.43 -25.16
N GLY A 547 10.91 5.80 -26.34
CA GLY A 547 12.15 5.30 -26.92
C GLY A 547 12.84 4.22 -26.08
N LEU A 548 12.06 3.31 -25.50
CA LEU A 548 12.62 2.16 -24.77
C LEU A 548 13.29 1.20 -25.75
N ASP A 549 14.42 0.61 -25.34
CA ASP A 549 15.08 -0.47 -26.05
C ASP A 549 14.54 -1.81 -25.52
N LEU A 550 13.63 -2.43 -26.27
CA LEU A 550 12.97 -3.70 -25.92
C LEU A 550 13.26 -4.75 -27.01
N PRO A 551 14.42 -5.43 -26.98
CA PRO A 551 14.92 -6.24 -28.10
C PRO A 551 14.01 -7.39 -28.55
N GLY A 552 13.17 -7.92 -27.66
CA GLY A 552 12.23 -9.00 -27.96
C GLY A 552 10.85 -8.53 -28.44
N ILE A 553 10.60 -7.21 -28.47
CA ILE A 553 9.25 -6.65 -28.62
C ILE A 553 9.18 -5.61 -29.75
N LEU A 554 10.10 -4.63 -29.79
CA LEU A 554 9.95 -3.39 -30.59
C LEU A 554 10.55 -3.44 -31.99
#